data_AF-A0A937I6A8-F1
#
_entry.id   AF-A0A937I6A8-F1
#
_cell.length_a   1.000
_cell.length_b   1.000
_cell.length_c   1.000
_cell.angle_alpha   90.00
_cell.angle_beta   90.00
_cell.angle_gamma   90.00
#
_symmetry.space_group_name_H-M   'P 1'
#
loop_
_entity.id
_entity.type
_entity.pdbx_description
1 polymer ?
#
loop_
_entity_poly.entity_id
_entity_poly.type
_entity_poly.pdbx_seq_one_letter_code
_entity_poly.pdbx_strand_id
1 'polypeptide(L)'
;MGFSKKATSRVCLLAGTLVSFIACSSEPGAANPRLAVPFTSDISINEIMVAQIDHAAHFIWDAANPDLAAGEVDWEEVAHHAIQIISSRAAMTMGGTGVNDAMWVV
;
A
#
# COMPACT_ATOMS: atom_id res chain seq x y z
N MET A 1 17.84 16.68 58.28
CA MET A 1 16.97 15.50 58.08
C MET A 1 15.70 16.00 57.39
N GLY A 2 15.35 15.68 56.15
CA GLY A 2 15.67 14.51 55.35
C GLY A 2 14.35 13.84 54.93
N PHE A 3 13.94 14.05 53.68
CA PHE A 3 13.01 13.22 52.88
C PHE A 3 11.56 13.00 53.36
N SER A 4 10.60 13.68 52.69
CA SER A 4 9.43 13.00 52.11
C SER A 4 8.77 13.85 51.00
N LYS A 5 9.45 14.01 49.85
CA LYS A 5 8.86 14.57 48.61
C LYS A 5 8.68 13.51 47.50
N LYS A 6 9.18 12.29 47.72
CA LYS A 6 9.21 11.21 46.71
C LYS A 6 7.86 10.47 46.58
N ALA A 7 7.03 10.47 47.62
CA ALA A 7 5.77 9.71 47.63
C ALA A 7 4.67 10.40 46.80
N THR A 8 4.52 11.73 46.93
CA THR A 8 3.49 12.51 46.23
C THR A 8 3.74 12.64 44.72
N SER A 9 5.00 12.68 44.29
CA SER A 9 5.36 12.75 42.87
C SER A 9 5.06 11.44 42.11
N ARG A 10 5.12 10.28 42.79
CA ARG A 10 4.88 8.96 42.17
C ARG A 10 3.38 8.69 41.95
N VAL A 11 2.52 9.22 42.81
CA VAL A 11 1.05 9.05 42.69
C VAL A 11 0.48 9.84 41.51
N CYS A 12 0.95 11.07 41.27
CA CYS A 12 0.53 11.84 40.08
C CYS A 12 1.03 11.21 38.77
N LEU A 13 2.23 10.59 38.78
CA LEU A 13 2.78 9.98 37.57
C LEU A 13 2.04 8.69 37.18
N LEU A 14 1.52 7.94 38.17
CA LEU A 14 0.71 6.73 37.94
C LEU A 14 -0.74 7.06 37.54
N ALA A 15 -1.30 8.15 38.06
CA ALA A 15 -2.62 8.62 37.64
C ALA A 15 -2.62 9.16 36.20
N GLY A 16 -1.53 9.82 35.78
CA GLY A 16 -1.38 10.33 34.41
C GLY A 16 -1.27 9.22 33.35
N THR A 17 -0.58 8.12 33.65
CA THR A 17 -0.46 7.00 32.70
C THR A 17 -1.74 6.18 32.57
N LEU A 18 -2.58 6.09 33.62
CA LEU A 18 -3.83 5.35 33.54
C LEU A 18 -4.88 6.04 32.64
N VAL A 19 -4.89 7.38 32.60
CA VAL A 19 -5.81 8.16 31.76
C VAL A 19 -5.46 8.04 30.27
N SER A 20 -4.19 7.92 29.92
CA SER A 20 -3.76 7.75 28.52
C SER A 20 -4.14 6.41 27.89
N PHE A 21 -4.37 5.36 28.69
CA PHE A 21 -4.82 4.06 28.16
C PHE A 21 -6.33 3.97 27.92
N ILE A 22 -7.14 4.80 28.59
CA ILE A 22 -8.61 4.82 28.44
C ILE A 22 -9.05 5.63 27.22
N ALA A 23 -8.23 6.56 26.73
CA ALA A 23 -8.52 7.36 25.54
C ALA A 23 -8.42 6.57 24.21
N CYS A 24 -8.11 5.27 24.25
CA CYS A 24 -8.06 4.39 23.08
C CYS A 24 -9.35 3.57 22.89
N SER A 25 -10.50 4.05 23.37
CA SER A 25 -11.79 3.48 22.95
C SER A 25 -12.10 4.02 21.55
N SER A 26 -11.78 3.23 20.53
CA SER A 26 -12.23 3.40 19.16
C SER A 26 -13.76 3.54 19.12
N GLU A 27 -14.26 4.72 18.73
CA GLU A 27 -15.66 4.87 18.34
C GLU A 27 -15.93 3.91 17.16
N PRO A 28 -17.08 3.21 17.13
CA PRO A 28 -17.51 2.52 15.93
C PRO A 28 -17.85 3.58 14.90
N GLY A 29 -16.87 3.94 14.08
CA GLY A 29 -17.07 4.79 12.92
C GLY A 29 -18.20 4.19 12.08
N ALA A 30 -19.30 4.94 11.95
CA ALA A 30 -20.43 4.52 11.15
C ALA A 30 -19.92 4.11 9.77
N ALA A 31 -20.10 2.83 9.43
CA ALA A 31 -19.70 2.29 8.15
C ALA A 31 -20.51 3.05 7.08
N ASN A 32 -19.86 3.98 6.39
CA ASN A 32 -20.44 4.65 5.24
C ASN A 32 -20.67 3.55 4.19
N PRO A 33 -21.93 3.27 3.78
CA PRO A 33 -22.18 2.19 2.82
C PRO A 33 -21.51 2.58 1.51
N ARG A 34 -20.35 1.97 1.24
CA ARG A 34 -19.70 2.06 -0.06
C ARG A 34 -20.65 1.41 -1.05
N LEU A 35 -21.32 2.23 -1.85
CA LEU A 35 -22.15 1.75 -2.95
C LEU A 35 -21.21 1.07 -3.96
N ALA A 36 -21.29 -0.25 -4.07
CA ALA A 36 -20.56 -0.99 -5.09
C ALA A 36 -21.19 -0.66 -6.46
N VAL A 37 -20.65 0.34 -7.14
CA VAL A 37 -21.02 0.62 -8.54
C VAL A 37 -20.34 -0.44 -9.40
N PRO A 38 -21.08 -1.28 -10.13
CA PRO A 38 -20.48 -2.20 -11.08
C PRO A 38 -19.76 -1.37 -12.14
N PHE A 39 -18.44 -1.48 -12.16
CA PHE A 39 -17.57 -0.87 -13.15
C PHE A 39 -16.89 -1.99 -13.93
N THR A 40 -16.89 -1.86 -15.25
CA THR A 40 -16.14 -2.73 -16.16
C THR A 40 -15.29 -1.84 -17.04
N SER A 41 -14.02 -2.17 -17.18
CA SER A 41 -13.13 -1.47 -18.09
C SER A 41 -13.58 -1.65 -19.55
N ASP A 42 -13.49 -0.58 -20.35
CA ASP A 42 -13.71 -0.64 -21.80
C ASP A 42 -12.53 -1.27 -22.55
N ILE A 43 -11.37 -1.40 -21.89
CA ILE A 43 -10.17 -2.06 -22.43
C ILE A 43 -10.01 -3.44 -21.81
N SER A 44 -9.38 -4.35 -22.55
CA SER A 44 -9.11 -5.70 -22.09
C SER A 44 -7.98 -5.74 -21.06
N ILE A 45 -7.99 -6.76 -20.20
CA ILE A 45 -6.88 -7.02 -19.27
C ILE A 45 -5.57 -7.24 -20.05
N ASN A 46 -5.62 -7.89 -21.21
CA ASN A 46 -4.45 -8.07 -22.05
C ASN A 46 -3.84 -6.73 -22.51
N GLU A 47 -4.67 -5.76 -22.88
CA GLU A 47 -4.19 -4.41 -23.23
C GLU A 47 -3.58 -3.72 -22.01
N ILE A 48 -4.14 -3.87 -20.81
CA ILE A 48 -3.55 -3.34 -19.57
C ILE A 48 -2.18 -3.98 -19.32
N MET A 49 -2.05 -5.31 -19.48
CA MET A 49 -0.77 -5.99 -19.29
C MET A 49 0.30 -5.49 -20.26
N VAL A 50 -0.04 -5.33 -21.55
CA VAL A 50 0.92 -4.86 -22.55
C VAL A 50 1.23 -3.37 -22.38
N ALA A 51 0.23 -2.53 -22.10
CA ALA A 51 0.45 -1.09 -22.01
C ALA A 51 1.16 -0.66 -20.73
N GLN A 52 0.88 -1.34 -19.60
CA GLN A 52 1.29 -0.86 -18.29
C GLN A 52 2.33 -1.76 -17.62
N ILE A 53 2.16 -3.09 -17.70
CA ILE A 53 3.11 -4.03 -17.08
C ILE A 53 4.34 -4.20 -17.95
N ASP A 54 4.19 -4.45 -19.25
CA ASP A 54 5.32 -4.63 -20.17
C ASP A 54 6.19 -3.37 -20.25
N HIS A 55 5.55 -2.21 -20.38
CA HIS A 55 6.25 -0.92 -20.37
C HIS A 55 7.07 -0.69 -19.08
N ALA A 56 6.51 -0.97 -17.91
CA ALA A 56 7.23 -0.81 -16.64
C ALA A 56 8.26 -1.93 -16.39
N ALA A 57 8.02 -3.12 -16.93
CA ALA A 57 8.91 -4.27 -16.79
C ALA A 57 10.25 -4.04 -17.48
N HIS A 58 10.29 -3.37 -18.63
CA HIS A 58 11.53 -3.10 -19.36
C HIS A 58 12.65 -2.56 -18.43
N PHE A 59 12.34 -1.60 -17.55
CA PHE A 59 13.33 -1.00 -16.65
C PHE A 59 13.88 -1.99 -15.62
N ILE A 60 13.05 -2.93 -15.16
CA ILE A 60 13.46 -3.97 -14.22
C ILE A 60 14.35 -5.00 -14.93
N TRP A 61 14.02 -5.35 -16.17
CA TRP A 61 14.81 -6.30 -16.96
C TRP A 61 16.17 -5.72 -17.35
N ASP A 62 16.23 -4.43 -17.70
CA ASP A 62 17.48 -3.76 -18.04
C ASP A 62 18.42 -3.66 -16.84
N ALA A 63 17.88 -3.41 -15.65
CA ALA A 63 18.67 -3.41 -14.40
C ALA A 63 19.27 -4.79 -14.05
N ALA A 64 18.69 -5.88 -14.59
CA ALA A 64 19.21 -7.23 -14.42
C ALA A 64 20.25 -7.64 -15.50
N ASN A 65 20.59 -6.74 -16.43
CA ASN A 65 21.57 -7.00 -17.46
C ASN A 65 22.96 -7.24 -16.84
N PRO A 66 23.61 -8.41 -17.05
CA PRO A 66 24.92 -8.70 -16.50
C PRO A 66 26.04 -7.79 -17.03
N ASP A 67 25.84 -7.15 -18.17
CA ASP A 67 26.81 -6.24 -18.78
C ASP A 67 26.78 -4.84 -18.16
N LEU A 68 25.74 -4.52 -17.37
CA LEU A 68 25.57 -3.23 -16.69
C LEU A 68 26.19 -3.29 -15.29
N ALA A 69 27.05 -2.34 -14.95
CA ALA A 69 27.60 -2.28 -13.60
C ALA A 69 26.50 -1.84 -12.61
N ALA A 70 26.46 -2.43 -11.41
CA ALA A 70 25.42 -2.12 -10.42
C ALA A 70 25.38 -0.64 -9.97
N GLY A 71 26.49 0.09 -10.14
CA GLY A 71 26.56 1.53 -9.88
C GLY A 71 26.03 2.41 -11.03
N GLU A 72 25.80 1.83 -12.19
CA GLU A 72 25.21 2.48 -13.38
C GLU A 72 23.69 2.27 -13.44
N VAL A 73 23.16 1.37 -12.61
CA VAL A 73 21.72 1.15 -12.47
C VAL A 73 21.10 2.29 -11.66
N ASP A 74 20.10 2.95 -12.25
CA ASP A 74 19.24 3.88 -11.52
C ASP A 74 18.19 3.11 -10.70
N TRP A 75 18.51 2.84 -9.44
CA TRP A 75 17.62 2.11 -8.54
C TRP A 75 16.35 2.89 -8.16
N GLU A 76 16.34 4.22 -8.27
CA GLU A 76 15.14 5.02 -8.01
C GLU A 76 14.11 4.82 -9.13
N GLU A 77 14.56 4.80 -10.38
CA GLU A 77 13.71 4.53 -11.54
C GLU A 77 13.18 3.09 -11.53
N VAL A 78 14.02 2.12 -11.18
CA VAL A 78 13.58 0.72 -10.99
C VAL A 78 12.49 0.61 -9.92
N ALA A 79 12.66 1.32 -8.79
CA ALA A 79 11.66 1.33 -7.73
C ALA A 79 10.36 2.01 -8.19
N HIS A 80 10.44 3.10 -8.95
CA HIS A 80 9.28 3.78 -9.51
C HIS A 80 8.43 2.85 -10.38
N HIS A 81 9.07 2.13 -11.31
CA HIS A 81 8.37 1.18 -12.17
C HIS A 81 7.89 -0.08 -11.45
N ALA A 82 8.59 -0.54 -10.43
CA ALA A 82 8.09 -1.61 -9.57
C ALA A 82 6.77 -1.22 -8.88
N ILE A 83 6.66 0.02 -8.39
CA ILE A 83 5.41 0.55 -7.82
C ILE A 83 4.31 0.61 -8.88
N GLN A 84 4.64 1.02 -10.11
CA GLN A 84 3.69 1.05 -11.22
C GLN A 84 3.10 -0.34 -11.50
N ILE A 85 3.93 -1.39 -11.52
CA ILE A 85 3.47 -2.79 -11.68
C ILE A 85 2.60 -3.21 -10.49
N ILE A 86 2.97 -2.89 -9.26
CA ILE A 86 2.15 -3.23 -8.09
C ILE A 86 0.76 -2.55 -8.19
N SER A 87 0.71 -1.31 -8.66
CA SER A 87 -0.54 -0.57 -8.81
C SER A 87 -1.46 -1.13 -9.90
N SER A 88 -0.92 -1.78 -10.94
CA SER A 88 -1.70 -2.30 -12.07
C SER A 88 -2.58 -3.50 -11.67
N ARG A 89 -2.29 -4.17 -10.55
CA ARG A 89 -3.12 -5.26 -10.02
C ARG A 89 -4.58 -4.85 -9.89
N ALA A 90 -4.85 -3.65 -9.36
CA ALA A 90 -6.22 -3.17 -9.20
C ALA A 90 -6.94 -3.07 -10.55
N ALA A 91 -6.23 -2.64 -11.60
CA ALA A 91 -6.76 -2.56 -12.95
C ALA A 91 -7.09 -3.95 -13.53
N MET A 92 -6.24 -4.95 -13.28
CA MET A 92 -6.50 -6.33 -13.72
C MET A 92 -7.70 -6.98 -13.02
N THR A 93 -8.00 -6.60 -11.78
CA THR A 93 -9.13 -7.19 -11.02
C THR A 93 -10.50 -6.62 -11.40
N MET A 94 -10.57 -5.52 -12.18
CA MET A 94 -11.83 -4.90 -12.58
C MET A 94 -12.51 -5.59 -13.78
N GLY A 95 -11.86 -6.58 -14.40
CA GLY A 95 -12.33 -7.19 -15.64
C GLY A 95 -12.10 -6.29 -16.85
N GLY A 96 -12.50 -6.76 -18.01
CA GLY A 96 -12.32 -6.06 -19.28
C GLY A 96 -13.13 -6.69 -20.41
N THR A 97 -12.91 -6.21 -21.62
CA THR A 97 -13.64 -6.64 -22.83
C THR A 97 -13.07 -7.91 -23.48
N GLY A 98 -11.96 -8.45 -22.97
CA GLY A 98 -11.32 -9.65 -23.50
C GLY A 98 -12.10 -10.93 -23.19
N VAL A 99 -12.04 -11.91 -24.10
CA VAL A 99 -12.76 -13.20 -24.03
C VAL A 99 -12.49 -13.93 -22.71
N ASN A 100 -11.27 -13.83 -22.18
CA ASN A 100 -10.84 -14.53 -20.99
C ASN A 100 -10.76 -13.61 -19.75
N ASP A 101 -11.12 -12.34 -19.85
CA ASP A 101 -10.91 -11.36 -18.78
C ASP A 101 -11.75 -11.69 -17.55
N ALA A 102 -12.94 -12.26 -17.75
CA ALA A 102 -13.83 -12.71 -16.69
C ALA A 102 -13.21 -13.78 -15.77
N MET A 103 -12.18 -14.51 -16.22
CA MET A 103 -11.48 -15.52 -15.40
C MET A 103 -10.50 -14.91 -14.39
N TRP A 104 -10.17 -13.62 -14.53
CA TRP A 104 -9.16 -12.93 -13.73
C TRP A 104 -9.77 -11.93 -12.74
N VAL A 105 -11.09 -11.78 -12.76
CA VAL A 105 -11.85 -11.00 -11.78
C VAL A 105 -11.99 -11.80 -10.49
N VAL A 106 -11.69 -11.18 -9.35
CA VAL A 106 -11.74 -11.79 -7.99
C VAL A 106 -12.47 -10.89 -7.01
#